data_AF-A0A914WQ03-F1
#
_entry.id   AF-A0A914WQ03-F1
#
_cell.length_a   1.000
_cell.length_b   1.000
_cell.length_c   1.000
_cell.angle_alpha   90.00
_cell.angle_beta   90.00
_cell.angle_gamma   90.00
#
_symmetry.space_group_name_H-M   'P 1'
#
loop_
_entity.id
_entity.type
_entity.pdbx_description
1 polymer ?
#
loop_
_entity_poly.entity_id
_entity_poly.type
_entity_poly.pdbx_seq_one_letter_code
_entity_poly.pdbx_strand_id
1 'polypeptide(L)'
;MSYLRSFFGGGGGDNGGRHEDDGGAEIVERLVERVQTSTTFEDRRDALKALRSLAKKYRLEVGSMCFPALVGILENDQNHSELLSMALDTLAVVITECDENDSDDDTDELGEKFAQIFIKDKRPVSMVLQLLDSYEFSIRRPIIQLLTGLLRHRANEVQNILMQDPMAISRLLDLLQESREVLRNDAVLMLSELTRGNPQIQKLVAYENAFQLLFDVIGHENSDSK
;
A
#
# COMPACT_ATOMS: atom_id res chain seq x y z
N MET A 1 -13.68 12.55 -11.83
CA MET A 1 -13.95 11.29 -12.56
C MET A 1 -13.29 11.26 -13.95
N SER A 2 -13.50 12.24 -14.85
CA SER A 2 -13.03 12.16 -16.26
C SER A 2 -11.51 12.19 -16.48
N TYR A 3 -10.74 12.84 -15.60
CA TYR A 3 -9.27 12.94 -15.76
C TYR A 3 -8.55 11.62 -15.52
N LEU A 4 -8.99 10.82 -14.54
CA LEU A 4 -8.35 9.54 -14.26
C LEU A 4 -8.67 8.51 -15.35
N ARG A 5 -9.91 8.48 -15.87
CA ARG A 5 -10.26 7.61 -16.99
C ARG A 5 -9.46 7.92 -18.26
N SER A 6 -9.17 9.21 -18.51
CA SER A 6 -8.28 9.63 -19.60
C SER A 6 -6.81 9.28 -19.33
N PHE A 7 -6.36 9.40 -18.07
CA PHE A 7 -5.01 9.02 -17.63
C PHE A 7 -4.74 7.51 -17.76
N PHE A 8 -5.77 6.68 -17.56
CA PHE A 8 -5.69 5.22 -17.72
C PHE A 8 -6.15 4.71 -19.09
N GLY A 9 -6.72 5.55 -19.94
CA GLY A 9 -7.36 5.14 -21.19
C GLY A 9 -7.09 6.13 -22.32
N GLY A 10 -5.95 5.97 -22.98
CA GLY A 10 -5.52 6.86 -24.06
C GLY A 10 -4.49 6.24 -25.00
N GLY A 11 -4.83 5.12 -25.65
CA GLY A 11 -4.00 4.54 -26.71
C GLY A 11 -4.73 3.51 -27.56
N GLY A 12 -5.21 3.91 -28.74
CA GLY A 12 -5.44 3.02 -29.89
C GLY A 12 -6.85 2.49 -30.14
N GLY A 13 -7.56 3.12 -31.10
CA GLY A 13 -8.23 2.45 -32.24
C GLY A 13 -9.30 1.35 -32.04
N ASP A 14 -10.55 1.74 -32.29
CA ASP A 14 -11.64 1.04 -33.01
C ASP A 14 -12.27 -0.28 -32.48
N ASN A 15 -13.61 -0.19 -32.39
CA ASN A 15 -14.68 -1.20 -32.48
C ASN A 15 -14.71 -2.47 -31.60
N GLY A 16 -15.80 -2.60 -30.82
CA GLY A 16 -16.64 -3.79 -30.96
C GLY A 16 -16.91 -4.72 -29.76
N GLY A 17 -16.66 -4.34 -28.49
CA GLY A 17 -16.85 -5.28 -27.37
C GLY A 17 -17.25 -4.75 -25.99
N ARG A 18 -17.66 -3.47 -25.84
CA ARG A 18 -17.81 -2.81 -24.53
C ARG A 18 -19.15 -3.04 -23.79
N HIS A 19 -19.63 -4.27 -23.65
CA HIS A 19 -20.87 -4.53 -22.88
C HIS A 19 -20.69 -5.40 -21.62
N GLU A 20 -19.55 -6.06 -21.41
CA GLU A 20 -19.32 -6.87 -20.19
C GLU A 20 -18.51 -6.13 -19.09
N ASP A 21 -17.76 -5.09 -19.44
CA ASP A 21 -16.90 -4.34 -18.49
C ASP A 21 -17.62 -3.23 -17.71
N ASP A 22 -18.80 -2.79 -18.16
CA ASP A 22 -19.49 -1.61 -17.58
C ASP A 22 -20.08 -1.91 -16.18
N GLY A 23 -20.45 -3.17 -15.92
CA GLY A 23 -21.03 -3.57 -14.64
C GLY A 23 -20.04 -3.50 -13.46
N GLY A 24 -18.75 -3.75 -13.70
CA GLY A 24 -17.72 -3.69 -12.65
C GLY A 24 -17.50 -2.25 -12.16
N ALA A 25 -17.39 -1.31 -13.09
CA ALA A 25 -17.19 0.09 -12.77
C ALA A 25 -18.39 0.69 -12.01
N GLU A 26 -19.62 0.39 -12.43
CA GLU A 26 -20.83 0.88 -11.76
C GLU A 26 -20.95 0.32 -10.32
N ILE A 27 -20.61 -0.96 -10.11
CA ILE A 27 -20.61 -1.56 -8.76
C ILE A 27 -19.57 -0.84 -7.88
N VAL A 28 -18.35 -0.64 -8.38
CA VAL A 28 -17.29 0.05 -7.62
C VAL A 28 -17.69 1.49 -7.30
N GLU A 29 -18.25 2.24 -8.26
CA GLU A 29 -18.70 3.62 -8.05
C GLU A 29 -19.74 3.72 -6.94
N ARG A 30 -20.77 2.86 -6.95
CA ARG A 30 -21.80 2.82 -5.90
C ARG A 30 -21.22 2.49 -4.53
N LEU A 31 -20.24 1.59 -4.46
CA LEU A 31 -19.58 1.24 -3.21
C LEU A 31 -18.72 2.41 -2.69
N VAL A 32 -17.99 3.10 -3.56
CA VAL A 32 -17.22 4.30 -3.19
C VAL A 32 -18.14 5.40 -2.66
N GLU A 33 -19.25 5.66 -3.35
CA GLU A 33 -20.25 6.63 -2.89
C GLU A 33 -20.78 6.26 -1.51
N ARG A 34 -21.08 4.97 -1.27
CA ARG A 34 -21.52 4.49 0.05
C ARG A 34 -20.47 4.70 1.14
N VAL A 35 -19.18 4.45 0.85
CA VAL A 35 -18.08 4.70 1.80
C VAL A 35 -17.98 6.18 2.17
N GLN A 36 -18.23 7.08 1.21
CA GLN A 36 -18.10 8.53 1.37
C GLN A 36 -19.33 9.19 2.01
N THR A 37 -20.53 8.69 1.71
CA THR A 37 -21.79 9.35 2.07
C THR A 37 -22.52 8.73 3.24
N SER A 38 -22.29 7.44 3.53
CA SER A 38 -22.99 6.78 4.64
C SER A 38 -22.54 7.36 5.99
N THR A 39 -23.51 7.57 6.86
CA THR A 39 -23.29 8.04 8.24
C THR A 39 -23.14 6.89 9.23
N THR A 40 -23.45 5.65 8.83
CA THR A 40 -23.35 4.48 9.70
C THR A 40 -22.02 3.76 9.50
N PHE A 41 -21.39 3.34 10.60
CA PHE A 41 -20.12 2.60 10.55
C PHE A 41 -20.26 1.27 9.80
N GLU A 42 -21.34 0.53 10.05
CA GLU A 42 -21.57 -0.79 9.47
C GLU A 42 -21.66 -0.74 7.93
N ASP A 43 -22.38 0.25 7.39
CA ASP A 43 -22.50 0.42 5.94
C ASP A 43 -21.17 0.78 5.29
N ARG A 44 -20.37 1.64 5.94
CA ARG A 44 -19.03 2.01 5.44
C ARG A 44 -18.08 0.81 5.46
N ARG A 45 -18.08 0.06 6.57
CA ARG A 45 -17.29 -1.16 6.73
C ARG A 45 -17.64 -2.20 5.67
N ASP A 46 -18.93 -2.49 5.49
CA ASP A 46 -19.38 -3.52 4.55
C ASP A 46 -19.07 -3.13 3.10
N ALA A 47 -19.19 -1.83 2.77
CA ALA A 47 -18.79 -1.30 1.47
C ALA A 47 -17.28 -1.42 1.23
N LEU A 48 -16.44 -1.07 2.21
CA LEU A 48 -14.98 -1.25 2.12
C LEU A 48 -14.59 -2.72 1.98
N LYS A 49 -15.25 -3.63 2.71
CA LYS A 49 -15.03 -5.07 2.59
C LYS A 49 -15.29 -5.56 1.17
N ALA A 50 -16.38 -5.11 0.57
CA ALA A 50 -16.72 -5.42 -0.81
C ALA A 50 -15.66 -4.85 -1.78
N LEU A 51 -15.26 -3.58 -1.62
CA LEU A 51 -14.22 -2.95 -2.44
C LEU A 51 -12.90 -3.73 -2.38
N ARG A 52 -12.45 -4.13 -1.19
CA ARG A 52 -11.24 -4.94 -1.02
C ARG A 52 -11.31 -6.26 -1.78
N SER A 53 -12.47 -6.93 -1.75
CA SER A 53 -12.66 -8.19 -2.49
C SER A 53 -12.69 -8.00 -4.01
N LEU A 54 -13.16 -6.84 -4.48
CA LEU A 54 -13.20 -6.49 -5.90
C LEU A 54 -11.85 -5.98 -6.42
N ALA A 55 -10.96 -5.51 -5.54
CA ALA A 55 -9.67 -4.93 -5.91
C ALA A 55 -8.79 -5.88 -6.74
N LYS A 56 -8.96 -7.20 -6.59
CA LYS A 56 -8.24 -8.20 -7.39
C LYS A 56 -8.75 -8.24 -8.84
N LYS A 57 -10.07 -8.28 -9.00
CA LYS A 57 -10.73 -8.48 -10.30
C LYS A 57 -10.90 -7.18 -11.09
N TYR A 58 -11.15 -6.08 -10.38
CA TYR A 58 -11.44 -4.76 -10.93
C TYR A 58 -10.42 -3.75 -10.40
N ARG A 59 -9.13 -4.12 -10.44
CA ARG A 59 -8.02 -3.35 -9.87
C ARG A 59 -7.97 -1.93 -10.44
N LEU A 60 -8.18 -1.79 -11.75
CA LEU A 60 -8.17 -0.51 -12.43
C LEU A 60 -9.29 0.41 -11.91
N GLU A 61 -10.51 -0.11 -11.83
CA GLU A 61 -11.70 0.59 -11.36
C GLU A 61 -11.56 0.97 -9.89
N VAL A 62 -11.20 0.00 -9.04
CA VAL A 62 -11.02 0.20 -7.61
C VAL A 62 -9.93 1.21 -7.35
N GLY A 63 -8.76 1.09 -7.98
CA GLY A 63 -7.69 2.06 -7.83
C GLY A 63 -8.14 3.45 -8.29
N SER A 64 -8.60 3.60 -9.52
CA SER A 64 -8.94 4.93 -10.06
C SER A 64 -10.08 5.66 -9.32
N MET A 65 -11.02 4.94 -8.71
CA MET A 65 -12.17 5.55 -8.03
C MET A 65 -12.02 5.64 -6.51
N CYS A 66 -11.31 4.71 -5.87
CA CYS A 66 -11.29 4.63 -4.41
C CYS A 66 -10.24 5.51 -3.74
N PHE A 67 -9.13 5.87 -4.41
CA PHE A 67 -8.00 6.59 -3.76
C PHE A 67 -8.44 7.76 -2.86
N PRO A 68 -9.29 8.71 -3.32
CA PRO A 68 -9.69 9.83 -2.48
C PRO A 68 -10.48 9.40 -1.24
N ALA A 69 -11.35 8.39 -1.37
CA ALA A 69 -12.13 7.86 -0.25
C ALA A 69 -11.24 7.14 0.77
N LEU A 70 -10.31 6.32 0.30
CA LEU A 70 -9.39 5.56 1.14
C LEU A 70 -8.43 6.48 1.90
N VAL A 71 -7.85 7.48 1.23
CA VAL A 71 -7.01 8.50 1.89
C VAL A 71 -7.83 9.30 2.91
N GLY A 72 -9.08 9.66 2.57
CA GLY A 72 -9.99 10.33 3.50
C GLY A 72 -10.26 9.52 4.78
N ILE A 73 -10.31 8.19 4.70
CA ILE A 73 -10.42 7.31 5.88
C ILE A 73 -9.16 7.39 6.73
N LEU A 74 -7.97 7.35 6.12
CA LEU A 74 -6.69 7.48 6.86
C LEU A 74 -6.58 8.83 7.59
N GLU A 75 -7.14 9.90 7.00
CA GLU A 75 -7.16 11.23 7.60
C GLU A 75 -8.17 11.38 8.74
N ASN A 76 -9.40 10.89 8.56
CA ASN A 76 -10.53 11.26 9.41
C ASN A 76 -10.96 10.16 10.40
N ASP A 77 -10.58 8.91 10.16
CA ASP A 77 -11.07 7.74 10.92
C ASP A 77 -9.96 7.07 11.76
N GLN A 78 -9.00 7.86 12.27
CA GLN A 78 -7.86 7.35 13.06
C GLN A 78 -8.26 6.53 14.30
N ASN A 79 -9.47 6.72 14.81
CA ASN A 79 -10.02 5.97 15.96
C ASN A 79 -10.72 4.65 15.57
N HIS A 80 -10.89 4.37 14.27
CA HIS A 80 -11.59 3.20 13.75
C HIS A 80 -10.61 2.23 13.09
N SER A 81 -9.93 1.41 13.89
CA SER A 81 -8.87 0.51 13.39
C SER A 81 -9.33 -0.45 12.29
N GLU A 82 -10.58 -0.91 12.33
CA GLU A 82 -11.15 -1.76 11.28
C GLU A 82 -11.24 -1.04 9.92
N LEU A 83 -11.68 0.23 9.90
CA LEU A 83 -11.76 1.01 8.65
C LEU A 83 -10.38 1.35 8.13
N LEU A 84 -9.44 1.72 9.02
CA LEU A 84 -8.05 1.97 8.64
C LEU A 84 -7.41 0.72 8.04
N SER A 85 -7.58 -0.43 8.69
CA SER A 85 -7.06 -1.71 8.22
C SER A 85 -7.59 -2.05 6.82
N MET A 86 -8.91 -1.93 6.60
CA MET A 86 -9.51 -2.16 5.30
C MET A 86 -9.02 -1.18 4.23
N ALA A 87 -8.85 0.10 4.59
CA ALA A 87 -8.37 1.11 3.65
C ALA A 87 -6.91 0.86 3.26
N LEU A 88 -6.05 0.58 4.24
CA LEU A 88 -4.65 0.23 4.04
C LEU A 88 -4.50 -1.05 3.21
N ASP A 89 -5.25 -2.11 3.54
CA ASP A 89 -5.26 -3.36 2.76
C ASP A 89 -5.64 -3.11 1.30
N THR A 90 -6.70 -2.31 1.07
CA THR A 90 -7.18 -2.03 -0.28
C THR A 90 -6.15 -1.23 -1.07
N LEU A 91 -5.51 -0.22 -0.45
CA LEU A 91 -4.41 0.54 -1.05
C LEU A 91 -3.20 -0.35 -1.36
N ALA A 92 -2.81 -1.20 -0.41
CA ALA A 92 -1.72 -2.14 -0.57
C ALA A 92 -2.01 -3.04 -1.78
N VAL A 93 -3.16 -3.72 -1.80
CA VAL A 93 -3.58 -4.59 -2.91
C VAL A 93 -3.53 -3.87 -4.27
N VAL A 94 -4.14 -2.68 -4.37
CA VAL A 94 -4.16 -1.91 -5.62
C VAL A 94 -2.76 -1.57 -6.11
N ILE A 95 -1.81 -1.30 -5.21
CA ILE A 95 -0.44 -0.91 -5.58
C ILE A 95 0.46 -2.13 -5.79
N THR A 96 0.33 -3.18 -4.96
CA THR A 96 1.30 -4.28 -4.88
C THR A 96 0.92 -5.54 -5.63
N GLU A 97 -0.38 -5.83 -5.82
CA GLU A 97 -0.78 -7.11 -6.41
C GLU A 97 -0.39 -7.17 -7.89
N CYS A 98 0.64 -7.95 -8.17
CA CYS A 98 0.86 -8.61 -9.46
C CYS A 98 0.35 -10.03 -9.27
N ASP A 99 -0.61 -10.49 -10.08
CA ASP A 99 -1.06 -11.88 -9.99
C ASP A 99 0.14 -12.80 -10.22
N GLU A 100 0.44 -13.70 -9.26
CA GLU A 100 1.61 -14.60 -9.32
C GLU A 100 1.59 -15.55 -10.54
N ASN A 101 0.46 -15.62 -11.24
CA ASN A 101 0.27 -16.43 -12.45
C ASN A 101 0.37 -15.63 -13.75
N ASP A 102 0.37 -14.29 -13.69
CA ASP A 102 0.42 -13.44 -14.86
C ASP A 102 1.79 -12.79 -14.96
N SER A 103 2.59 -13.31 -15.88
CA SER A 103 3.86 -12.75 -16.33
C SER A 103 3.69 -11.44 -17.12
N ASP A 104 2.68 -10.63 -16.78
CA ASP A 104 2.23 -9.52 -17.59
C ASP A 104 2.81 -8.19 -17.08
N ASP A 105 3.69 -7.60 -17.89
CA ASP A 105 4.22 -6.23 -17.79
C ASP A 105 3.12 -5.20 -17.46
N ASP A 106 1.89 -5.44 -17.92
CA ASP A 106 0.72 -4.58 -17.73
C ASP A 106 0.30 -4.45 -16.26
N THR A 107 0.46 -5.51 -15.44
CA THR A 107 0.10 -5.48 -14.01
C THR A 107 1.08 -4.65 -13.19
N ASP A 108 2.35 -4.69 -13.55
CA ASP A 108 3.40 -3.86 -12.95
C ASP A 108 3.22 -2.40 -13.38
N GLU A 109 2.84 -2.15 -14.63
CA GLU A 109 2.55 -0.81 -15.15
C GLU A 109 1.37 -0.14 -14.39
N LEU A 110 0.31 -0.89 -14.07
CA LEU A 110 -0.79 -0.38 -13.24
C LEU A 110 -0.33 -0.03 -11.82
N GLY A 111 0.50 -0.89 -11.22
CA GLY A 111 1.09 -0.63 -9.90
C GLY A 111 1.92 0.66 -9.90
N GLU A 112 2.72 0.87 -10.95
CA GLU A 112 3.52 2.07 -11.12
C GLU A 112 2.65 3.34 -11.28
N LYS A 113 1.58 3.27 -12.08
CA LYS A 113 0.62 4.37 -12.26
C LYS A 113 -0.09 4.72 -10.95
N PHE A 114 -0.52 3.73 -10.18
CA PHE A 114 -1.18 3.96 -8.89
C PHE A 114 -0.22 4.48 -7.82
N ALA A 115 1.00 3.95 -7.77
CA ALA A 115 2.05 4.49 -6.91
C ALA A 115 2.31 5.97 -7.22
N GLN A 116 2.38 6.34 -8.51
CA GLN A 116 2.54 7.74 -8.93
C GLN A 116 1.41 8.64 -8.45
N ILE A 117 0.16 8.18 -8.54
CA ILE A 117 -1.00 8.92 -8.06
C ILE A 117 -0.94 9.10 -6.54
N PHE A 118 -0.58 8.03 -5.81
CA PHE A 118 -0.55 8.06 -4.35
C PHE A 118 0.49 9.05 -3.80
N ILE A 119 1.69 9.08 -4.39
CA ILE A 119 2.79 9.95 -3.94
C ILE A 119 2.72 11.39 -4.48
N LYS A 120 1.74 11.70 -5.35
CA LYS A 120 1.55 13.05 -5.89
C LYS A 120 1.37 14.07 -4.76
N ASP A 121 0.69 13.65 -3.70
CA ASP A 121 0.74 14.31 -2.40
C ASP A 121 1.67 13.51 -1.47
N LYS A 122 2.53 14.20 -0.74
CA LYS A 122 3.45 13.56 0.21
C LYS A 122 2.76 13.19 1.52
N ARG A 123 1.67 13.88 1.86
CA ARG A 123 0.96 13.72 3.14
C ARG A 123 0.50 12.27 3.38
N PRO A 124 -0.12 11.55 2.41
CA PRO A 124 -0.53 10.17 2.63
C PRO A 124 0.61 9.23 3.02
N VAL A 125 1.79 9.38 2.43
CA VAL A 125 2.97 8.57 2.79
C VAL A 125 3.41 8.85 4.23
N SER A 126 3.46 10.13 4.63
CA SER A 126 3.80 10.51 6.01
C SER A 126 2.77 10.00 7.02
N MET A 127 1.48 10.02 6.69
CA MET A 127 0.43 9.44 7.55
C MET A 127 0.57 7.93 7.68
N VAL A 128 0.79 7.22 6.57
CA VAL A 128 1.01 5.76 6.58
C VAL A 128 2.19 5.41 7.50
N LEU A 129 3.27 6.19 7.46
CA LEU A 129 4.41 6.02 8.36
C LEU A 129 4.04 6.27 9.83
N GLN A 130 3.22 7.28 10.13
CA GLN A 130 2.76 7.55 11.51
C GLN A 130 1.84 6.44 12.05
N LEU A 131 1.00 5.84 11.20
CA LEU A 131 0.13 4.73 11.58
C LEU A 131 0.91 3.45 11.97
N LEU A 132 2.20 3.36 11.64
CA LEU A 132 3.07 2.25 12.04
C LEU A 132 3.28 2.18 13.56
N ASP A 133 3.06 3.29 14.27
CA ASP A 133 3.09 3.34 15.74
C ASP A 133 2.01 2.44 16.38
N SER A 134 0.95 2.09 15.64
CA SER A 134 -0.03 1.08 16.07
C SER A 134 0.61 -0.30 16.15
N TYR A 135 0.38 -1.04 17.24
CA TYR A 135 0.85 -2.42 17.40
C TYR A 135 -0.10 -3.46 16.78
N GLU A 136 -1.25 -3.04 16.25
CA GLU A 136 -2.24 -3.94 15.66
C GLU A 136 -1.71 -4.59 14.38
N PHE A 137 -1.76 -5.92 14.32
CA PHE A 137 -1.30 -6.68 13.15
C PHE A 137 -2.06 -6.29 11.87
N SER A 138 -3.37 -6.08 11.99
CA SER A 138 -4.29 -5.64 10.94
C SER A 138 -3.93 -4.26 10.36
N ILE A 139 -3.15 -3.45 11.07
CA ILE A 139 -2.68 -2.14 10.62
C ILE A 139 -1.25 -2.23 10.11
N ARG A 140 -0.33 -2.83 10.88
CA ARG A 140 1.09 -2.90 10.52
C ARG A 140 1.33 -3.62 9.21
N ARG A 141 0.71 -4.79 9.02
CA ARG A 141 0.97 -5.60 7.84
C ARG A 141 0.67 -4.85 6.53
N PRO A 142 -0.53 -4.29 6.31
CA PRO A 142 -0.79 -3.58 5.07
C PRO A 142 0.04 -2.31 4.91
N ILE A 143 0.47 -1.65 6.00
CA ILE A 143 1.43 -0.55 5.91
C ILE A 143 2.76 -1.02 5.33
N ILE A 144 3.32 -2.11 5.85
CA ILE A 144 4.59 -2.68 5.37
C ILE A 144 4.46 -3.07 3.90
N GLN A 145 3.37 -3.73 3.52
CA GLN A 145 3.11 -4.12 2.14
C GLN A 145 2.97 -2.90 1.22
N LEU A 146 2.19 -1.90 1.62
CA LEU A 146 2.00 -0.66 0.87
C LEU A 146 3.33 0.08 0.67
N LEU A 147 4.11 0.28 1.73
CA LEU A 147 5.42 0.92 1.65
C LEU A 147 6.38 0.13 0.75
N THR A 148 6.36 -1.20 0.82
CA THR A 148 7.16 -2.05 -0.07
C THR A 148 6.80 -1.85 -1.54
N GLY A 149 5.50 -1.84 -1.88
CA GLY A 149 5.04 -1.59 -3.25
C GLY A 149 5.40 -0.20 -3.75
N LEU A 150 5.19 0.83 -2.92
CA LEU A 150 5.57 2.20 -3.23
C LEU A 150 7.07 2.32 -3.49
N LEU A 151 7.91 1.70 -2.65
CA LEU A 151 9.36 1.69 -2.82
C LEU A 151 9.78 0.93 -4.09
N ARG A 152 9.12 -0.18 -4.43
CA ARG A 152 9.40 -0.94 -5.65
C ARG A 152 9.18 -0.11 -6.91
N HIS A 153 8.07 0.62 -7.00
CA HIS A 153 7.71 1.38 -8.20
C HIS A 153 8.27 2.81 -8.24
N ARG A 154 8.44 3.45 -7.09
CA ARG A 154 8.78 4.88 -6.97
C ARG A 154 9.85 5.15 -5.90
N ALA A 155 10.86 4.28 -5.82
CA ALA A 155 11.92 4.28 -4.80
C ALA A 155 12.45 5.68 -4.46
N ASN A 156 12.96 6.42 -5.44
CA ASN A 156 13.61 7.70 -5.23
C ASN A 156 12.69 8.72 -4.56
N GLU A 157 11.44 8.83 -4.99
CA GLU A 157 10.48 9.79 -4.47
C GLU A 157 10.03 9.41 -3.07
N VAL A 158 9.72 8.13 -2.85
CA VAL A 158 9.31 7.62 -1.54
C VAL A 158 10.43 7.74 -0.51
N GLN A 159 11.66 7.34 -0.87
CA GLN A 159 12.85 7.53 -0.04
C GLN A 159 13.05 9.01 0.33
N ASN A 160 12.90 9.93 -0.64
CA ASN A 160 13.00 11.36 -0.40
C ASN A 160 11.91 11.88 0.55
N ILE A 161 10.69 11.35 0.49
CA ILE A 161 9.62 11.69 1.43
C ILE A 161 9.94 11.17 2.83
N LEU A 162 10.38 9.91 2.95
CA LEU A 162 10.73 9.30 4.24
C LEU A 162 11.89 10.03 4.92
N MET A 163 12.90 10.47 4.16
CA MET A 163 14.02 11.25 4.71
C MET A 163 13.63 12.63 5.25
N GLN A 164 12.40 13.11 5.01
CA GLN A 164 11.90 14.36 5.62
C GLN A 164 11.50 14.17 7.09
N ASP A 165 11.19 12.94 7.50
CA ASP A 165 10.92 12.60 8.90
C ASP A 165 12.19 12.00 9.54
N PRO A 166 12.81 12.70 10.52
CA PRO A 166 14.04 12.24 11.16
C PRO A 166 13.95 10.85 11.80
N MET A 167 12.74 10.41 12.19
CA MET A 167 12.51 9.13 12.86
C MET A 167 12.06 8.03 11.91
N ALA A 168 11.90 8.31 10.61
CA ALA A 168 11.37 7.33 9.65
C ALA A 168 12.22 6.05 9.62
N ILE A 169 13.54 6.20 9.52
CA ILE A 169 14.45 5.05 9.41
C ILE A 169 14.42 4.21 10.69
N SER A 170 14.48 4.85 11.86
CA SER A 170 14.44 4.17 13.16
C SER A 170 13.12 3.39 13.33
N ARG A 171 11.96 4.02 13.03
CA ARG A 171 10.64 3.34 13.08
C ARG A 171 10.55 2.14 12.16
N LEU A 172 11.12 2.22 10.94
CA LEU A 172 11.10 1.12 9.99
C LEU A 172 12.05 -0.02 10.41
N LEU A 173 13.17 0.29 11.05
CA LEU A 173 14.10 -0.71 11.61
C LEU A 173 13.54 -1.40 12.84
N ASP A 174 12.75 -0.71 13.67
CA ASP A 174 12.08 -1.31 14.84
C ASP A 174 11.16 -2.48 14.45
N LEU A 175 10.69 -2.52 13.20
CA LEU A 175 9.92 -3.66 12.68
C LEU A 175 10.73 -4.96 12.62
N LEU A 176 12.06 -4.91 12.56
CA LEU A 176 12.91 -6.10 12.66
C LEU A 176 12.83 -6.77 14.04
N GLN A 177 12.40 -6.03 15.05
CA GLN A 177 12.20 -6.52 16.41
C GLN A 177 10.77 -7.04 16.64
N GLU A 178 9.95 -7.16 15.59
CA GLU A 178 8.63 -7.75 15.70
C GLU A 178 8.69 -9.21 16.17
N SER A 179 7.88 -9.49 17.20
CA SER A 179 7.68 -10.85 17.71
C SER A 179 6.94 -11.74 16.69
N ARG A 180 6.13 -11.12 15.83
CA ARG A 180 5.34 -11.80 14.80
C ARG A 180 6.21 -11.97 13.56
N GLU A 181 6.66 -13.19 13.33
CA GLU A 181 7.56 -13.55 12.23
C GLU A 181 7.10 -13.03 10.87
N VAL A 182 5.80 -13.13 10.56
CA VAL A 182 5.23 -12.61 9.31
C VAL A 182 5.53 -11.13 9.10
N LEU A 183 5.38 -10.28 10.13
CA LEU A 183 5.67 -8.85 10.02
C LEU A 183 7.16 -8.59 9.90
N ARG A 184 7.98 -9.33 10.66
CA ARG A 184 9.43 -9.22 10.63
C ARG A 184 9.98 -9.57 9.25
N ASN A 185 9.49 -10.65 8.64
CA ASN A 185 9.90 -11.10 7.31
C ASN A 185 9.48 -10.09 6.23
N ASP A 186 8.23 -9.61 6.27
CA ASP A 186 7.74 -8.55 5.38
C ASP A 186 8.59 -7.27 5.52
N ALA A 187 9.01 -6.92 6.75
CA ALA A 187 9.84 -5.75 7.01
C ALA A 187 11.26 -5.87 6.42
N VAL A 188 11.86 -7.07 6.41
CA VAL A 188 13.16 -7.30 5.75
C VAL A 188 13.06 -7.00 4.25
N LEU A 189 11.99 -7.44 3.59
CA LEU A 189 11.76 -7.16 2.17
C LEU A 189 11.59 -5.67 1.92
N MET A 190 10.78 -5.00 2.74
CA MET A 190 10.59 -3.55 2.67
C MET A 190 11.92 -2.79 2.84
N LEU A 191 12.76 -3.18 3.81
CA LEU A 191 14.05 -2.54 4.06
C LEU A 191 15.05 -2.78 2.91
N SER A 192 14.96 -3.94 2.24
CA SER A 192 15.73 -4.18 1.02
C SER A 192 15.35 -3.23 -0.11
N GLU A 193 14.06 -2.93 -0.29
CA GLU A 193 13.61 -1.93 -1.27
C GLU A 193 13.99 -0.51 -0.82
N LEU A 194 13.85 -0.21 0.48
CA LEU A 194 14.18 1.10 1.06
C LEU A 194 15.65 1.49 0.85
N THR A 195 16.56 0.53 1.01
CA THR A 195 18.00 0.76 0.94
C THR A 195 18.56 0.68 -0.49
N ARG A 196 17.77 0.22 -1.46
CA ARG A 196 18.21 0.04 -2.85
C ARG A 196 18.59 1.38 -3.48
N GLY A 197 19.81 1.43 -4.04
CA GLY A 197 20.29 2.58 -4.82
C GLY A 197 20.51 3.87 -4.03
N ASN A 198 20.39 3.87 -2.70
CA ASN A 198 20.47 5.09 -1.88
C ASN A 198 21.57 5.00 -0.81
N PRO A 199 22.79 5.51 -1.09
CA PRO A 199 23.90 5.47 -0.15
C PRO A 199 23.67 6.25 1.15
N GLN A 200 22.80 7.26 1.15
CA GLN A 200 22.49 8.03 2.35
C GLN A 200 21.66 7.18 3.32
N ILE A 201 20.59 6.55 2.82
CA ILE A 201 19.76 5.63 3.62
C ILE A 201 20.59 4.43 4.10
N GLN A 202 21.43 3.85 3.25
CA GLN A 202 22.34 2.75 3.63
C GLN A 202 23.24 3.11 4.82
N LYS A 203 23.76 4.35 4.84
CA LYS A 203 24.53 4.85 5.99
C LYS A 203 23.66 5.02 7.22
N LEU A 204 22.47 5.61 7.08
CA LEU A 204 21.54 5.81 8.19
C LEU A 204 21.14 4.49 8.85
N VAL A 205 20.75 3.47 8.06
CA VAL A 205 20.39 2.16 8.63
C VAL A 205 21.58 1.50 9.32
N ALA A 206 22.80 1.66 8.78
CA ALA A 206 24.01 1.14 9.42
C ALA A 206 24.32 1.84 10.76
N TYR A 207 24.09 3.15 10.86
CA TYR A 207 24.22 3.89 12.12
C TYR A 207 23.17 3.47 13.15
N GLU A 208 21.96 3.13 12.70
CA GLU A 208 20.86 2.63 13.52
C GLU A 208 20.96 1.11 13.82
N ASN A 209 22.18 0.58 13.83
CA ASN A 209 22.48 -0.80 14.25
C ASN A 209 21.77 -1.91 13.44
N ALA A 210 21.41 -1.65 12.18
CA ALA A 210 20.70 -2.62 11.35
C ALA A 210 21.44 -3.97 11.20
N PHE A 211 22.79 -3.98 11.20
CA PHE A 211 23.55 -5.22 11.12
C PHE A 211 23.29 -6.16 12.30
N GLN A 212 23.28 -5.63 13.53
CA GLN A 212 22.99 -6.45 14.71
C GLN A 212 21.56 -6.98 14.67
N LEU A 213 20.59 -6.10 14.35
CA LEU A 213 19.19 -6.49 14.24
C LEU A 213 19.00 -7.63 13.23
N LEU A 214 19.64 -7.56 12.06
CA LEU A 214 19.58 -8.62 11.05
C LEU A 214 20.27 -9.91 11.49
N PHE A 215 21.40 -9.83 12.20
CA PHE A 215 22.03 -11.03 12.78
C PHE A 215 21.16 -11.68 13.85
N ASP A 216 20.44 -10.91 14.65
CA ASP A 216 19.50 -11.42 15.63
C ASP A 216 18.34 -12.15 14.93
N VAL A 217 17.78 -11.57 13.85
CA VAL A 217 16.79 -12.27 13.01
C VAL A 217 17.34 -13.60 12.52
N ILE A 218 18.53 -13.63 11.91
CA ILE A 218 19.16 -14.87 11.43
C ILE A 218 19.37 -15.87 12.59
N GLY A 219 19.74 -15.40 13.77
CA GLY A 219 19.90 -16.22 14.96
C GLY A 219 18.61 -16.93 15.39
N HIS A 220 17.49 -16.21 15.38
CA HIS A 220 16.17 -16.75 15.72
C HIS A 220 15.68 -17.82 14.72
N GLU A 221 15.86 -17.60 13.41
CA GLU A 221 15.46 -18.59 12.39
C GLU A 221 16.21 -19.93 12.53
N ASN A 222 17.48 -19.87 12.95
CA ASN A 222 18.31 -21.05 13.16
C ASN A 222 17.95 -21.85 14.44
N SER A 223 17.35 -21.20 15.44
CA SER A 223 16.86 -21.89 16.64
C SER A 223 15.52 -22.59 16.41
N ASP A 224 14.64 -21.99 15.60
CA ASP A 224 13.30 -22.54 15.33
C ASP A 224 13.34 -23.74 14.38
N SER A 225 14.42 -23.88 13.61
CA SER A 225 14.68 -25.01 12.70
C SER A 225 15.22 -26.28 13.38
N LYS A 226 15.37 -26.31 14.72
CA LYS A 226 15.87 -27.46 15.50
C LYS A 226 14.78 -28.09 16.36
#